data_AF-A0A225DJW8-F1
#
_entry.id   AF-A0A225DJW8-F1
#
_cell.length_a   1.000
_cell.length_b   1.000
_cell.length_c   1.000
_cell.angle_alpha   90.00
_cell.angle_beta   90.00
_cell.angle_gamma   90.00
#
_symmetry.space_group_name_H-M   'P 1'
#
loop_
_entity.id
_entity.type
_entity.pdbx_description
1 polymer ?
#
loop_
_entity_poly.entity_id
_entity_poly.type
_entity_poly.pdbx_seq_one_letter_code
_entity_poly.pdbx_strand_id
1 'polypeptide(L)'
;MNGTRVFGLAACGLAVVAASVVSAQQAVAPPPRQVTGEVSLLVVENLQTTGWGVDRQRILRVKFKNGIMQPSEVGWEGPWDIYLGLGAQFVQNRYVVTTEMSVIDVVAGKSINPRSGKLIAVDGDEIAYRVDTAYRDVQAGVYTFNLKTHTNRKVGGHGEGKYGLPGKRSPRGTKSVANDWDEIDAGVPKPYATSGELMLYRVGEPRRSLGKSFSVQSEAAGQTFSALSLLPILWLGDSHFLTQAKNGELITVSLDGTRTPVVKIPWDNKQRFNWPNLEREPGGRLIYSGYGGPAVVIDVKNRKWEKRKWADLGHGFDMSEIKDKDGFLLRHNGREIGRVWSSPWHTKTTDGYVALEAWRDDFFVGGSQEQRVWSAATGRWSTLQMKSPECIIGWTK
;
A
#
# COMPACT_ATOMS: atom_id res chain seq x y z
N MET A 1 45.99 -68.47 19.02
CA MET A 1 45.26 -68.14 20.26
C MET A 1 44.38 -66.93 19.95
N ASN A 2 43.25 -67.10 19.27
CA ASN A 2 41.92 -67.42 19.80
C ASN A 2 41.49 -66.51 20.95
N GLY A 3 40.85 -65.39 20.60
CA GLY A 3 40.15 -64.49 21.52
C GLY A 3 38.73 -64.24 20.99
N THR A 4 37.77 -64.89 21.64
CA THR A 4 36.36 -65.03 21.30
C THR A 4 35.61 -63.70 21.33
N ARG A 5 34.87 -63.37 20.26
CA ARG A 5 33.90 -62.28 20.21
C ARG A 5 32.55 -62.77 20.75
N VAL A 6 32.04 -62.14 21.80
CA VAL A 6 30.69 -62.33 22.33
C VAL A 6 29.75 -61.40 21.59
N PHE A 7 28.76 -61.97 20.88
CA PHE A 7 27.62 -61.24 20.33
C PHE A 7 26.57 -61.05 21.43
N GLY A 8 26.29 -59.81 21.81
CA GLY A 8 25.12 -59.45 22.61
C GLY A 8 23.92 -59.19 21.70
N LEU A 9 22.88 -60.02 21.83
CA LEU A 9 21.57 -59.78 21.24
C LEU A 9 20.93 -58.55 21.91
N ALA A 10 20.73 -57.47 21.15
CA ALA A 10 19.86 -56.37 21.54
C ALA A 10 18.42 -56.72 21.12
N ALA A 11 17.54 -56.88 22.11
CA ALA A 11 16.11 -57.09 21.92
C ALA A 11 15.45 -55.81 21.39
N CYS A 12 14.93 -55.85 20.17
CA CYS A 12 14.03 -54.83 19.63
C CYS A 12 12.66 -54.94 20.33
N GLY A 13 12.41 -54.05 21.29
CA GLY A 13 11.06 -53.80 21.80
C GLY A 13 10.25 -53.02 20.76
N LEU A 14 9.26 -53.67 20.15
CA LEU A 14 8.22 -53.01 19.37
C LEU A 14 7.31 -52.22 20.32
N ALA A 15 7.49 -50.90 20.38
CA ALA A 15 6.51 -50.00 20.97
C ALA A 15 5.36 -49.80 19.98
N VAL A 16 4.20 -50.39 20.28
CA VAL A 16 2.94 -50.11 19.59
C VAL A 16 2.49 -48.71 20.00
N VAL A 17 2.75 -47.71 19.16
CA VAL A 17 2.17 -46.37 19.31
C VAL A 17 0.73 -46.46 18.83
N ALA A 18 -0.22 -46.55 19.76
CA ALA A 18 -1.62 -46.37 19.47
C ALA A 18 -1.85 -44.93 18.97
N ALA A 19 -2.04 -44.78 17.67
CA ALA A 19 -2.44 -43.51 17.08
C ALA A 19 -3.86 -43.18 17.55
N SER A 20 -3.97 -42.33 18.58
CA SER A 20 -5.23 -41.72 18.96
C SER A 20 -5.75 -40.91 17.79
N VAL A 21 -6.75 -41.45 17.09
CA VAL A 21 -7.52 -40.71 16.09
C VAL A 21 -8.32 -39.67 16.86
N VAL A 22 -7.71 -38.50 17.09
CA VAL A 22 -8.43 -37.31 17.54
C VAL A 22 -9.35 -36.96 16.38
N SER A 23 -10.60 -37.39 16.48
CA SER A 23 -11.67 -36.94 15.61
C SER A 23 -11.69 -35.42 15.73
N ALA A 24 -11.19 -34.74 14.70
CA ALA A 24 -11.30 -33.30 14.58
C ALA A 24 -12.79 -33.00 14.46
N GLN A 25 -13.44 -32.74 15.59
CA GLN A 25 -14.77 -32.15 15.62
C GLN A 25 -14.71 -30.93 14.70
N GLN A 26 -15.42 -31.01 13.57
CA GLN A 26 -15.59 -29.87 12.69
C GLN A 26 -16.13 -28.74 13.56
N ALA A 27 -15.29 -27.74 13.80
CA ALA A 27 -15.66 -26.59 14.61
C ALA A 27 -16.89 -25.97 13.97
N VAL A 28 -18.03 -26.12 14.64
CA VAL A 28 -19.29 -25.51 14.22
C VAL A 28 -19.03 -24.01 14.16
N ALA A 29 -19.29 -23.43 12.99
CA ALA A 29 -19.17 -22.01 12.73
C ALA A 29 -19.83 -21.21 13.88
N PRO A 30 -19.11 -20.31 14.58
CA PRO A 30 -19.77 -19.40 15.50
C PRO A 30 -20.84 -18.60 14.73
N PRO A 31 -21.97 -18.29 15.36
CA PRO A 31 -23.07 -17.58 14.71
C PRO A 31 -22.56 -16.24 14.14
N PRO A 32 -23.13 -15.77 13.01
CA PRO A 32 -22.76 -14.50 12.42
C PRO A 32 -22.83 -13.37 13.45
N ARG A 33 -21.77 -12.58 13.56
CA ARG A 33 -21.73 -11.42 14.45
C ARG A 33 -22.56 -10.29 13.83
N GLN A 34 -23.41 -9.64 14.61
CA GLN A 34 -24.08 -8.42 14.15
C GLN A 34 -23.02 -7.36 13.84
N VAL A 35 -23.01 -6.90 12.59
CA VAL A 35 -22.25 -5.71 12.18
C VAL A 35 -23.17 -4.52 12.41
N THR A 36 -22.85 -3.68 13.39
CA THR A 36 -23.67 -2.52 13.76
C THR A 36 -23.33 -1.34 12.85
N GLY A 37 -24.31 -0.87 12.06
CA GLY A 37 -24.20 0.32 11.21
C GLY A 37 -24.34 0.02 9.72
N GLU A 38 -24.91 0.97 8.97
CA GLU A 38 -24.84 0.95 7.51
C GLU A 38 -23.44 1.39 7.09
N VAL A 39 -22.85 0.69 6.12
CA VAL A 39 -21.59 1.11 5.48
C VAL A 39 -21.81 1.23 3.99
N SER A 40 -21.01 2.06 3.32
CA SER A 40 -20.98 2.08 1.86
C SER A 40 -19.56 1.88 1.34
N LEU A 41 -19.44 1.17 0.23
CA LEU A 41 -18.22 1.08 -0.54
C LEU A 41 -18.23 2.12 -1.65
N LEU A 42 -17.12 2.83 -1.84
CA LEU A 42 -16.90 3.71 -2.97
C LEU A 42 -16.02 3.00 -4.00
N VAL A 43 -16.53 2.88 -5.22
CA VAL A 43 -15.86 2.20 -6.33
C VAL A 43 -15.89 3.03 -7.59
N VAL A 44 -14.89 2.85 -8.44
CA VAL A 44 -14.77 3.55 -9.71
C VAL A 44 -15.20 2.61 -10.83
N GLU A 45 -16.06 3.12 -11.70
CA GLU A 45 -16.44 2.48 -12.94
C GLU A 45 -16.03 3.36 -14.12
N ASN A 46 -15.37 2.75 -15.09
CA ASN A 46 -15.07 3.37 -16.36
C ASN A 46 -16.31 3.36 -17.25
N LEU A 47 -16.51 4.46 -17.97
CA LEU A 47 -17.56 4.61 -18.95
C LEU A 47 -16.91 4.86 -20.31
N GLN A 48 -17.43 4.18 -21.31
CA GLN A 48 -17.00 4.35 -22.70
C GLN A 48 -18.21 4.83 -23.49
N THR A 49 -18.19 6.09 -23.91
CA THR A 49 -19.28 6.67 -24.72
C THR A 49 -18.97 6.69 -26.21
N THR A 50 -17.69 6.66 -26.61
CA THR A 50 -17.24 6.92 -27.99
C THR A 50 -16.56 5.73 -28.71
N GLY A 51 -16.65 4.51 -28.17
CA GLY A 51 -16.23 3.28 -28.87
C GLY A 51 -14.72 2.98 -28.84
N TRP A 52 -13.85 3.94 -28.48
CA TRP A 52 -12.43 3.70 -28.22
C TRP A 52 -11.97 4.36 -26.91
N GLY A 53 -11.50 3.56 -25.96
CA GLY A 53 -10.95 4.04 -24.69
C GLY A 53 -11.99 4.45 -23.64
N VAL A 54 -11.49 4.85 -22.47
CA VAL A 54 -12.30 5.39 -21.38
C VAL A 54 -12.34 6.91 -21.52
N ASP A 55 -13.52 7.47 -21.75
CA ASP A 55 -13.70 8.93 -21.86
C ASP A 55 -14.28 9.53 -20.57
N ARG A 56 -14.97 8.72 -19.77
CA ARG A 56 -15.61 9.15 -18.53
C ARG A 56 -15.40 8.13 -17.42
N GLN A 57 -15.46 8.62 -16.19
CA GLN A 57 -15.48 7.79 -14.99
C GLN A 57 -16.63 8.20 -14.09
N ARG A 58 -17.13 7.26 -13.31
CA ARG A 58 -18.06 7.56 -12.23
C ARG A 58 -17.65 6.87 -10.93
N ILE A 59 -17.96 7.53 -9.83
CA ILE A 59 -17.85 6.98 -8.49
C ILE A 59 -19.23 6.43 -8.14
N LEU A 60 -19.31 5.13 -7.89
CA LEU A 60 -20.50 4.49 -7.36
C LEU A 60 -20.40 4.34 -5.85
N ARG A 61 -21.51 4.61 -5.17
CA ARG A 61 -21.72 4.33 -3.75
C ARG A 61 -22.58 3.09 -3.62
N VAL A 62 -22.00 2.01 -3.11
CA VAL A 62 -22.69 0.73 -2.89
C VAL A 62 -22.96 0.57 -1.40
N LYS A 63 -24.22 0.68 -0.97
CA LYS A 63 -24.60 0.56 0.44
C LYS A 63 -24.74 -0.91 0.84
N PHE A 64 -24.43 -1.22 2.09
CA PHE A 64 -24.64 -2.54 2.70
C PHE A 64 -25.48 -2.39 3.96
N LYS A 65 -26.61 -3.09 3.99
CA LYS A 65 -27.52 -3.16 5.15
C LYS A 65 -27.56 -4.59 5.67
N ASN A 66 -27.11 -4.81 6.90
CA ASN A 66 -27.00 -6.17 7.49
C ASN A 66 -26.23 -7.15 6.59
N GLY A 67 -25.16 -6.68 5.93
CA GLY A 67 -24.38 -7.47 4.99
C GLY A 67 -25.00 -7.71 3.60
N ILE A 68 -26.21 -7.17 3.35
CA ILE A 68 -26.89 -7.27 2.06
C ILE A 68 -26.56 -6.02 1.23
N MET A 69 -25.95 -6.26 0.06
CA MET A 69 -25.65 -5.24 -0.93
C MET A 69 -26.95 -4.62 -1.46
N GLN A 70 -27.01 -3.29 -1.45
CA GLN A 70 -28.11 -2.50 -2.01
C GLN A 70 -27.76 -2.08 -3.46
N PRO A 71 -28.76 -1.64 -4.26
CA PRO A 71 -28.49 -0.99 -5.53
C PRO A 71 -27.48 0.14 -5.40
N SER A 72 -26.58 0.27 -6.37
CA SER A 72 -25.58 1.32 -6.39
C SER A 72 -26.20 2.69 -6.73
N GLU A 73 -25.67 3.73 -6.10
CA GLU A 73 -26.01 5.12 -6.39
C GLU A 73 -24.81 5.79 -7.07
N VAL A 74 -25.05 6.67 -8.04
CA VAL A 74 -23.98 7.46 -8.66
C VAL A 74 -23.64 8.61 -7.70
N GLY A 75 -22.45 8.56 -7.10
CA GLY A 75 -21.93 9.60 -6.22
C GLY A 75 -21.23 10.73 -6.96
N TRP A 76 -20.71 10.48 -8.16
CA TRP A 76 -20.14 11.50 -9.06
C TRP A 76 -19.91 10.89 -10.44
N GLU A 77 -19.97 11.70 -11.51
CA GLU A 77 -19.60 11.29 -12.87
C GLU A 77 -18.91 12.46 -13.59
N GLY A 78 -17.83 12.18 -14.31
CA GLY A 78 -17.08 13.21 -15.03
C GLY A 78 -16.03 12.64 -15.98
N PRO A 79 -15.09 13.47 -16.47
CA PRO A 79 -14.09 13.06 -17.44
C PRO A 79 -13.03 12.11 -16.80
N TRP A 80 -12.43 11.26 -17.63
CA TRP A 80 -11.42 10.27 -17.20
C TRP A 80 -10.07 10.88 -16.79
N ASP A 81 -9.75 12.07 -17.28
CA ASP A 81 -8.50 12.81 -17.00
C ASP A 81 -8.37 13.30 -15.53
N ILE A 82 -9.33 12.98 -14.68
CA ILE A 82 -9.27 13.15 -13.23
C ILE A 82 -8.48 12.01 -12.55
N TYR A 83 -8.18 10.93 -13.29
CA TYR A 83 -7.29 9.83 -12.91
C TYR A 83 -7.67 9.08 -11.63
N LEU A 84 -8.96 8.76 -11.44
CA LEU A 84 -9.41 8.03 -10.24
C LEU A 84 -8.74 6.66 -10.06
N GLY A 85 -8.36 6.01 -11.16
CA GLY A 85 -7.72 4.68 -11.17
C GLY A 85 -6.24 4.68 -10.74
N LEU A 86 -5.56 5.83 -10.79
CA LEU A 86 -4.12 5.93 -10.50
C LEU A 86 -3.81 6.21 -9.03
N GLY A 87 -4.86 6.34 -8.21
CA GLY A 87 -4.75 6.60 -6.78
C GLY A 87 -5.75 7.67 -6.36
N ALA A 88 -6.59 7.29 -5.41
CA ALA A 88 -7.53 8.20 -4.77
C ALA A 88 -7.56 7.92 -3.27
N GLN A 89 -7.68 8.98 -2.48
CA GLN A 89 -7.86 8.91 -1.04
C GLN A 89 -9.26 9.38 -0.68
N PHE A 90 -9.91 8.64 0.19
CA PHE A 90 -11.20 9.05 0.75
C PHE A 90 -10.98 9.77 2.08
N VAL A 91 -11.51 10.99 2.18
CA VAL A 91 -11.22 11.95 3.24
C VAL A 91 -12.51 12.40 3.90
N GLN A 92 -12.54 12.36 5.24
CA GLN A 92 -13.66 12.83 6.07
C GLN A 92 -15.04 12.27 5.69
N ASN A 93 -15.10 11.02 5.26
CA ASN A 93 -16.35 10.37 4.85
C ASN A 93 -17.16 11.10 3.75
N ARG A 94 -16.52 12.01 2.99
CA ARG A 94 -17.22 12.87 2.03
C ARG A 94 -16.45 13.20 0.77
N TYR A 95 -15.13 13.34 0.86
CA TYR A 95 -14.32 13.82 -0.25
C TYR A 95 -13.45 12.72 -0.82
N VAL A 96 -13.41 12.61 -2.15
CA VAL A 96 -12.41 11.81 -2.86
C VAL A 96 -11.35 12.76 -3.41
N VAL A 97 -10.09 12.51 -3.06
CA VAL A 97 -8.93 13.31 -3.47
C VAL A 97 -8.03 12.46 -4.33
N THR A 98 -7.82 12.85 -5.59
CA THR A 98 -6.97 12.11 -6.54
C THR A 98 -5.50 12.49 -6.40
N THR A 99 -4.60 11.67 -6.96
CA THR A 99 -3.16 11.96 -7.02
C THR A 99 -2.85 13.26 -7.77
N GLU A 100 -3.69 13.63 -8.75
CA GLU A 100 -3.61 14.88 -9.51
C GLU A 100 -4.44 16.02 -8.89
N MET A 101 -4.83 15.86 -7.61
CA MET A 101 -5.49 16.85 -6.78
C MET A 101 -6.89 17.28 -7.22
N SER A 102 -7.60 16.43 -7.97
CA SER A 102 -9.03 16.65 -8.07
C SER A 102 -9.69 16.34 -6.73
N VAL A 103 -10.52 17.26 -6.22
CA VAL A 103 -11.32 17.07 -5.01
C VAL A 103 -12.79 16.95 -5.39
N ILE A 104 -13.37 15.78 -5.14
CA ILE A 104 -14.76 15.45 -5.45
C ILE A 104 -15.56 15.33 -4.16
N ASP A 105 -16.61 16.12 -4.04
CA ASP A 105 -17.62 15.97 -2.98
C ASP A 105 -18.65 14.93 -3.44
N VAL A 106 -18.52 13.69 -2.93
CA VAL A 106 -19.40 12.58 -3.37
C VAL A 106 -20.81 12.65 -2.79
N VAL A 107 -21.04 13.53 -1.82
CA VAL A 107 -22.40 13.81 -1.30
C VAL A 107 -23.09 14.83 -2.20
N ALA A 108 -22.37 15.87 -2.62
CA ALA A 108 -22.90 16.89 -3.51
C ALA A 108 -22.85 16.51 -5.00
N GLY A 109 -22.18 15.43 -5.37
CA GLY A 109 -22.10 14.96 -6.75
C GLY A 109 -21.24 15.82 -7.67
N LYS A 110 -20.27 16.57 -7.14
CA LYS A 110 -19.50 17.55 -7.92
C LYS A 110 -18.01 17.57 -7.59
N SER A 111 -17.20 17.90 -8.60
CA SER A 111 -15.81 18.31 -8.39
C SER A 111 -15.79 19.74 -7.85
N ILE A 112 -15.21 19.93 -6.67
CA ILE A 112 -15.09 21.24 -6.01
C ILE A 112 -13.70 21.84 -6.17
N ASN A 113 -12.74 21.06 -6.69
CA ASN A 113 -11.45 21.55 -7.14
C ASN A 113 -10.99 20.73 -8.34
N PRO A 114 -11.29 21.15 -9.58
CA PRO A 114 -10.91 20.42 -10.79
C PRO A 114 -9.47 20.75 -11.22
N ARG A 115 -8.62 21.26 -10.31
CA ARG A 115 -7.29 21.79 -10.64
C ARG A 115 -6.24 20.70 -10.69
N SER A 116 -5.17 20.97 -11.44
CA SER A 116 -4.01 20.12 -11.62
C SER A 116 -2.91 20.41 -10.59
N GLY A 117 -2.37 19.34 -10.03
CA GLY A 117 -1.18 19.36 -9.21
C GLY A 117 -0.99 18.02 -8.51
N LYS A 118 0.23 17.73 -8.08
CA LYS A 118 0.53 16.46 -7.41
C LYS A 118 0.11 16.53 -5.94
N LEU A 119 -0.74 15.62 -5.49
CA LEU A 119 -1.12 15.48 -4.08
C LEU A 119 0.14 15.25 -3.22
N ILE A 120 0.34 16.11 -2.22
CA ILE A 120 1.44 15.99 -1.26
C ILE A 120 0.93 15.41 0.06
N ALA A 121 -0.20 15.93 0.57
CA ALA A 121 -0.70 15.64 1.91
C ALA A 121 -2.21 15.80 2.03
N VAL A 122 -2.79 15.06 2.97
CA VAL A 122 -4.12 15.31 3.54
C VAL A 122 -3.91 15.54 5.05
N ASP A 123 -4.21 16.74 5.54
CA ASP A 123 -4.03 17.15 6.94
C ASP A 123 -5.34 17.76 7.46
N GLY A 124 -6.22 16.91 8.01
CA GLY A 124 -7.54 17.31 8.47
C GLY A 124 -8.41 17.86 7.33
N ASP A 125 -8.70 19.16 7.36
CA ASP A 125 -9.46 19.88 6.33
C ASP A 125 -8.57 20.44 5.20
N GLU A 126 -7.24 20.35 5.31
CA GLU A 126 -6.32 20.89 4.32
C GLU A 126 -5.76 19.79 3.41
N ILE A 127 -5.93 19.98 2.10
CA ILE A 127 -5.31 19.15 1.07
C ILE A 127 -4.13 19.92 0.48
N ALA A 128 -2.92 19.47 0.73
CA ALA A 128 -1.71 20.11 0.21
C ALA A 128 -1.28 19.48 -1.11
N TYR A 129 -0.89 20.31 -2.08
CA TYR A 129 -0.48 19.86 -3.40
C TYR A 129 0.58 20.74 -4.05
N ARG A 130 1.29 20.15 -5.02
CA ARG A 130 2.39 20.78 -5.74
C ARG A 130 1.97 21.11 -7.16
N VAL A 131 2.29 22.31 -7.60
CA VAL A 131 2.22 22.72 -9.01
C VAL A 131 3.65 22.87 -9.49
N ASP A 132 4.09 21.98 -10.39
CA ASP A 132 5.48 21.90 -10.84
C ASP A 132 5.78 22.96 -11.90
N THR A 133 4.87 23.12 -12.86
CA THR A 133 4.98 24.08 -13.95
C THR A 133 3.88 25.12 -13.82
N ALA A 134 4.21 26.39 -13.98
CA ALA A 134 3.19 27.44 -14.05
C ALA A 134 2.23 27.14 -15.22
N TYR A 135 0.94 27.06 -14.92
CA TYR A 135 -0.08 26.74 -15.92
C TYR A 135 -1.20 27.77 -15.83
N ARG A 136 -1.44 28.45 -16.96
CA ARG A 136 -2.41 29.57 -17.07
C ARG A 136 -2.19 30.62 -15.97
N ASP A 137 -3.15 30.77 -15.07
CA ASP A 137 -3.20 31.71 -13.95
C ASP A 137 -2.53 31.18 -12.66
N VAL A 138 -2.03 29.94 -12.67
CA VAL A 138 -1.45 29.29 -11.49
C VAL A 138 0.07 29.26 -11.58
N GLN A 139 0.74 29.93 -10.65
CA GLN A 139 2.18 29.89 -10.54
C GLN A 139 2.65 28.54 -9.98
N ALA A 140 3.86 28.12 -10.35
CA ALA A 140 4.54 27.03 -9.68
C ALA A 140 4.67 27.29 -8.16
N GLY A 141 4.58 26.24 -7.37
CA GLY A 141 4.71 26.28 -5.91
C GLY A 141 3.82 25.27 -5.20
N VAL A 142 3.60 25.51 -3.91
CA VAL A 142 2.83 24.63 -3.04
C VAL A 142 1.56 25.34 -2.58
N TYR A 143 0.45 24.63 -2.67
CA TYR A 143 -0.87 25.14 -2.37
C TYR A 143 -1.58 24.24 -1.37
N THR A 144 -2.54 24.81 -0.65
CA THR A 144 -3.51 24.09 0.17
C THR A 144 -4.91 24.39 -0.29
N PHE A 145 -5.74 23.37 -0.47
CA PHE A 145 -7.18 23.48 -0.62
C PHE A 145 -7.86 23.18 0.71
N ASN A 146 -8.69 24.09 1.21
CA ASN A 146 -9.44 23.88 2.44
C ASN A 146 -10.84 23.30 2.13
N LEU A 147 -11.14 22.12 2.67
CA LEU A 147 -12.39 21.38 2.43
C LEU A 147 -13.64 22.09 2.98
N LYS A 148 -13.51 22.97 3.98
CA LYS A 148 -14.65 23.69 4.57
C LYS A 148 -14.99 24.96 3.82
N THR A 149 -13.98 25.73 3.44
CA THR A 149 -14.17 27.02 2.75
C THR A 149 -14.14 26.89 1.24
N HIS A 150 -13.69 25.74 0.70
CA HIS A 150 -13.45 25.48 -0.72
C HIS A 150 -12.50 26.50 -1.37
N THR A 151 -11.53 27.00 -0.61
CA THR A 151 -10.56 28.00 -1.08
C THR A 151 -9.18 27.40 -1.24
N ASN A 152 -8.51 27.76 -2.34
CA ASN A 152 -7.09 27.49 -2.55
C ASN A 152 -6.24 28.64 -2.02
N ARG A 153 -5.10 28.31 -1.41
CA ARG A 153 -4.11 29.28 -0.95
C ARG A 153 -2.70 28.80 -1.27
N LYS A 154 -1.86 29.65 -1.86
CA LYS A 154 -0.42 29.38 -1.99
C LYS A 154 0.22 29.49 -0.60
N VAL A 155 0.90 28.44 -0.17
CA VAL A 155 1.54 28.36 1.16
C VAL A 155 3.06 28.46 1.11
N GLY A 156 3.66 28.37 -0.07
CA GLY A 156 5.10 28.54 -0.28
C GLY A 156 5.54 28.19 -1.70
N GLY A 157 6.82 28.41 -1.99
CA GLY A 157 7.52 27.82 -3.13
C GLY A 157 7.87 26.34 -2.91
N HIS A 158 8.52 25.75 -3.90
CA HIS A 158 9.13 24.42 -3.75
C HIS A 158 10.27 24.48 -2.73
N GLY A 159 10.38 23.48 -1.86
CA GLY A 159 11.35 23.47 -0.77
C GLY A 159 10.98 24.34 0.45
N GLU A 160 9.89 25.12 0.38
CA GLU A 160 9.48 26.03 1.44
C GLU A 160 8.34 25.48 2.32
N GLY A 161 8.44 25.71 3.63
CA GLY A 161 7.42 25.28 4.60
C GLY A 161 7.27 23.76 4.72
N LYS A 162 6.32 23.32 5.57
CA LYS A 162 6.13 21.88 5.87
C LYS A 162 5.70 21.04 4.65
N TYR A 163 5.02 21.66 3.69
CA TYR A 163 4.49 20.98 2.52
C TYR A 163 5.42 21.05 1.31
N GLY A 164 6.39 21.97 1.28
CA GLY A 164 7.36 22.07 0.18
C GLY A 164 8.59 21.19 0.32
N LEU A 165 8.79 20.52 1.47
CA LEU A 165 9.95 19.65 1.67
C LEU A 165 9.93 18.45 0.71
N PRO A 166 11.05 18.11 0.06
CA PRO A 166 11.14 16.99 -0.88
C PRO A 166 11.11 15.62 -0.17
N GLY A 167 10.77 14.55 -0.90
CA GLY A 167 10.90 13.18 -0.44
C GLY A 167 9.93 12.74 0.68
N LYS A 168 10.35 11.77 1.49
CA LYS A 168 9.50 11.17 2.53
C LYS A 168 9.51 12.02 3.80
N ARG A 169 8.35 12.58 4.13
CA ARG A 169 8.14 13.43 5.33
C ARG A 169 8.03 12.58 6.60
N SER A 170 8.61 13.10 7.69
CA SER A 170 8.43 12.54 9.03
C SER A 170 6.97 12.64 9.49
N PRO A 171 6.54 11.85 10.49
CA PRO A 171 5.17 11.88 11.01
C PRO A 171 4.67 13.27 11.39
N ARG A 172 5.51 14.13 12.00
CA ARG A 172 5.12 15.52 12.32
C ARG A 172 5.22 16.50 11.14
N GLY A 173 5.70 16.07 9.98
CA GLY A 173 5.82 16.90 8.78
C GLY A 173 6.86 18.03 8.82
N THR A 174 7.63 18.18 9.90
CA THR A 174 8.61 19.27 10.08
C THR A 174 9.94 19.04 9.35
N LYS A 175 10.11 17.86 8.78
CA LYS A 175 11.33 17.39 8.13
C LYS A 175 11.02 16.26 7.17
N SER A 176 11.93 16.05 6.23
CA SER A 176 11.86 14.97 5.27
C SER A 176 13.25 14.46 4.95
N VAL A 177 13.29 13.25 4.38
CA VAL A 177 14.48 12.67 3.80
C VAL A 177 14.20 12.42 2.33
N ALA A 178 15.11 12.88 1.49
CA ALA A 178 15.02 12.81 0.05
C ALA A 178 16.31 12.24 -0.52
N ASN A 179 16.17 11.44 -1.57
CA ASN A 179 17.27 11.13 -2.47
C ASN A 179 17.33 12.16 -3.62
N ASP A 180 18.26 11.97 -4.56
CA ASP A 180 18.46 12.88 -5.69
C ASP A 180 17.21 13.11 -6.56
N TRP A 181 16.28 12.15 -6.63
CA TRP A 181 15.09 12.27 -7.49
C TRP A 181 13.88 12.79 -6.77
N ASP A 182 13.75 12.49 -5.48
CA ASP A 182 12.81 13.17 -4.61
C ASP A 182 13.03 14.70 -4.68
N GLU A 183 14.29 15.12 -4.81
CA GLU A 183 14.68 16.50 -5.06
C GLU A 183 14.28 17.00 -6.45
N ILE A 184 14.57 16.24 -7.52
CA ILE A 184 14.19 16.59 -8.90
C ILE A 184 12.66 16.70 -9.03
N ASP A 185 11.93 15.72 -8.51
CA ASP A 185 10.47 15.72 -8.46
C ASP A 185 9.97 16.96 -7.72
N ALA A 186 10.64 17.37 -6.64
CA ALA A 186 10.32 18.61 -5.93
C ALA A 186 10.83 19.89 -6.61
N GLY A 187 11.29 19.83 -7.86
CA GLY A 187 11.76 20.99 -8.61
C GLY A 187 13.11 21.55 -8.14
N VAL A 188 13.87 20.80 -7.32
CA VAL A 188 15.20 21.20 -6.89
C VAL A 188 16.18 20.95 -8.04
N PRO A 189 16.85 22.00 -8.58
CA PRO A 189 17.75 21.83 -9.72
C PRO A 189 18.94 20.92 -9.36
N LYS A 190 19.15 19.84 -10.11
CA LYS A 190 20.35 19.01 -10.01
C LYS A 190 20.92 18.66 -11.39
N PRO A 191 22.25 18.81 -11.58
CA PRO A 191 22.88 18.51 -12.86
C PRO A 191 22.93 17.01 -13.18
N TYR A 192 23.10 16.11 -12.19
CA TYR A 192 23.04 14.64 -12.38
C TYR A 192 22.68 13.92 -11.07
N ALA A 193 21.83 12.89 -11.15
CA ALA A 193 21.17 12.24 -10.00
C ALA A 193 21.85 10.95 -9.49
N THR A 194 23.18 10.87 -9.41
CA THR A 194 23.90 9.57 -9.28
C THR A 194 24.58 9.30 -7.94
N SER A 195 24.37 10.13 -6.92
CA SER A 195 25.26 10.14 -5.75
C SER A 195 25.01 9.00 -4.73
N GLY A 196 23.82 8.40 -4.76
CA GLY A 196 23.36 7.51 -3.67
C GLY A 196 23.39 8.22 -2.31
N GLU A 197 23.23 9.54 -2.30
CA GLU A 197 23.22 10.39 -1.11
C GLU A 197 21.79 10.54 -0.61
N LEU A 198 21.63 10.51 0.72
CA LEU A 198 20.37 10.90 1.36
C LEU A 198 20.54 12.27 1.99
N MET A 199 19.56 13.14 1.74
CA MET A 199 19.53 14.51 2.21
C MET A 199 18.41 14.69 3.22
N LEU A 200 18.73 15.31 4.35
CA LEU A 200 17.78 15.77 5.36
C LEU A 200 17.36 17.21 5.07
N TYR A 201 16.05 17.43 5.03
CA TYR A 201 15.44 18.76 4.95
C TYR A 201 14.70 19.06 6.22
N ARG A 202 14.80 20.31 6.67
CA ARG A 202 14.08 20.85 7.83
C ARG A 202 13.52 22.22 7.45
N VAL A 203 12.32 22.52 7.93
CA VAL A 203 11.68 23.81 7.64
C VAL A 203 12.56 24.96 8.12
N GLY A 204 12.97 25.84 7.19
CA GLY A 204 13.77 27.01 7.50
C GLY A 204 15.26 26.72 7.77
N GLU A 205 15.73 25.47 7.63
CA GLU A 205 17.14 25.12 7.81
C GLU A 205 17.79 24.73 6.47
N PRO A 206 19.10 24.96 6.31
CA PRO A 206 19.84 24.40 5.18
C PRO A 206 19.75 22.88 5.14
N ARG A 207 19.64 22.31 3.94
CA ARG A 207 19.68 20.85 3.75
C ARG A 207 21.01 20.28 4.23
N ARG A 208 20.98 19.06 4.78
CA ARG A 208 22.16 18.37 5.31
C ARG A 208 22.29 16.96 4.72
N SER A 209 23.50 16.57 4.34
CA SER A 209 23.77 15.18 3.95
C SER A 209 23.69 14.24 5.16
N LEU A 210 23.02 13.10 4.98
CA LEU A 210 23.05 11.93 5.88
C LEU A 210 24.06 10.86 5.39
N GLY A 211 24.92 11.27 4.46
CA GLY A 211 25.97 10.48 3.84
C GLY A 211 25.55 9.80 2.54
N LYS A 212 26.51 9.07 1.95
CA LYS A 212 26.43 8.47 0.61
C LYS A 212 26.32 6.94 0.67
N SER A 213 26.33 6.30 -0.51
CA SER A 213 26.35 4.85 -0.67
C SER A 213 25.07 4.14 -0.25
N PHE A 214 23.92 4.82 -0.36
CA PHE A 214 22.62 4.16 -0.38
C PHE A 214 22.31 3.75 -1.82
N SER A 215 21.97 2.49 -2.05
CA SER A 215 21.66 2.02 -3.39
C SER A 215 20.51 1.03 -3.45
N VAL A 216 19.80 1.10 -4.58
CA VAL A 216 18.92 0.05 -5.08
C VAL A 216 19.58 -0.46 -6.36
N GLN A 217 19.81 -1.77 -6.46
CA GLN A 217 20.30 -2.38 -7.68
C GLN A 217 19.13 -3.08 -8.38
N SER A 218 18.91 -2.78 -9.66
CA SER A 218 17.94 -3.50 -10.48
C SER A 218 18.64 -3.97 -11.75
N GLU A 219 18.65 -5.27 -12.00
CA GLU A 219 19.12 -5.84 -13.27
C GLU A 219 17.94 -5.91 -14.24
N ALA A 220 17.61 -4.78 -14.87
CA ALA A 220 16.62 -4.75 -15.95
C ALA A 220 17.33 -4.87 -17.31
N ALA A 221 17.06 -5.96 -18.05
CA ALA A 221 17.45 -6.14 -19.45
C ALA A 221 18.96 -6.01 -19.77
N GLY A 222 19.86 -6.48 -18.89
CA GLY A 222 21.31 -6.47 -19.15
C GLY A 222 21.94 -5.07 -19.11
N GLN A 223 21.16 -4.04 -18.79
CA GLN A 223 21.65 -2.74 -18.39
C GLN A 223 21.50 -2.65 -16.88
N THR A 224 22.60 -2.37 -16.19
CA THR A 224 22.52 -1.90 -14.80
C THR A 224 21.92 -0.51 -14.87
N PHE A 225 20.59 -0.43 -14.94
CA PHE A 225 19.92 0.75 -14.44
C PHE A 225 20.29 0.77 -12.96
N SER A 226 21.23 1.65 -12.62
CA SER A 226 21.04 2.44 -11.41
C SER A 226 19.72 3.15 -11.70
N ALA A 227 18.62 2.45 -11.46
CA ALA A 227 17.30 3.04 -11.39
C ALA A 227 17.43 3.84 -10.10
N LEU A 228 18.05 5.00 -10.28
CA LEU A 228 18.09 6.05 -9.32
C LEU A 228 16.64 6.10 -8.86
N SER A 229 16.45 5.89 -7.56
CA SER A 229 15.76 6.87 -6.73
C SER A 229 14.34 6.60 -6.23
N LEU A 230 14.01 5.36 -5.90
CA LEU A 230 13.04 5.14 -4.83
C LEU A 230 13.70 4.25 -3.78
N LEU A 231 14.70 4.83 -3.10
CA LEU A 231 15.18 4.22 -1.86
C LEU A 231 13.97 4.02 -0.94
N PRO A 232 13.71 2.80 -0.46
CA PRO A 232 12.62 2.59 0.46
C PRO A 232 12.96 3.33 1.74
N ILE A 233 12.10 4.24 2.16
CA ILE A 233 12.25 5.03 3.38
C ILE A 233 10.96 4.92 4.16
N LEU A 234 11.07 4.47 5.40
CA LEU A 234 9.96 4.39 6.34
C LEU A 234 10.36 5.00 7.67
N TRP A 235 9.69 6.09 8.06
CA TRP A 235 9.93 6.71 9.36
C TRP A 235 9.48 5.76 10.50
N LEU A 236 10.40 5.52 11.43
CA LEU A 236 10.13 4.73 12.65
C LEU A 236 9.63 5.62 13.79
N GLY A 237 9.84 6.92 13.64
CA GLY A 237 9.39 7.98 14.53
C GLY A 237 9.87 9.29 13.95
N ASP A 238 10.06 10.27 14.81
CA ASP A 238 10.41 11.63 14.40
C ASP A 238 11.92 11.91 14.41
N SER A 239 12.77 10.92 14.64
CA SER A 239 14.23 11.12 14.68
C SER A 239 15.04 10.02 13.99
N HIS A 240 14.35 8.98 13.53
CA HIS A 240 14.95 7.82 12.88
C HIS A 240 14.03 7.30 11.78
N PHE A 241 14.63 6.76 10.73
CA PHE A 241 13.92 6.07 9.67
C PHE A 241 14.67 4.80 9.28
N LEU A 242 13.91 3.82 8.79
CA LEU A 242 14.40 2.58 8.21
C LEU A 242 14.59 2.79 6.71
N THR A 243 15.74 2.34 6.20
CA THR A 243 16.06 2.32 4.77
C THR A 243 17.01 1.16 4.48
N GLN A 244 17.64 1.15 3.31
CA GLN A 244 18.62 0.15 2.94
C GLN A 244 19.95 0.78 2.52
N ALA A 245 21.07 0.16 2.90
CA ALA A 245 22.39 0.51 2.37
C ALA A 245 22.57 -0.08 0.97
N LYS A 246 22.13 -1.32 0.78
CA LYS A 246 22.10 -2.09 -0.47
C LYS A 246 20.84 -2.97 -0.44
N ASN A 247 20.49 -3.60 -1.56
CA ASN A 247 19.37 -4.55 -1.60
C ASN A 247 19.47 -5.61 -0.49
N GLY A 248 18.41 -5.74 0.30
CA GLY A 248 18.34 -6.64 1.45
C GLY A 248 19.16 -6.24 2.69
N GLU A 249 20.01 -5.22 2.64
CA GLU A 249 20.80 -4.73 3.77
C GLU A 249 20.11 -3.53 4.43
N LEU A 250 19.18 -3.82 5.34
CA LEU A 250 18.38 -2.79 6.02
C LEU A 250 19.15 -2.15 7.18
N ILE A 251 19.02 -0.83 7.28
CA ILE A 251 19.66 0.00 8.29
C ILE A 251 18.68 1.04 8.82
N THR A 252 18.82 1.42 10.09
CA THR A 252 18.23 2.67 10.58
C THR A 252 19.22 3.81 10.43
N VAL A 253 18.71 4.99 10.09
CA VAL A 253 19.49 6.22 9.99
C VAL A 253 18.89 7.26 10.92
N SER A 254 19.71 7.84 11.80
CA SER A 254 19.35 8.97 12.65
C SER A 254 19.54 10.29 11.91
N LEU A 255 18.98 11.38 12.47
CA LEU A 255 19.08 12.69 11.84
C LEU A 255 20.53 13.16 11.70
N ASP A 256 21.45 12.80 12.59
CA ASP A 256 22.89 13.13 12.51
C ASP A 256 23.67 12.30 11.46
N GLY A 257 23.02 11.36 10.78
CA GLY A 257 23.62 10.50 9.77
C GLY A 257 24.21 9.19 10.32
N THR A 258 24.09 8.93 11.64
CA THR A 258 24.52 7.66 12.23
C THR A 258 23.69 6.50 11.66
N ARG A 259 24.38 5.44 11.23
CA ARG A 259 23.79 4.26 10.58
C ARG A 259 23.92 3.06 11.50
N THR A 260 22.81 2.39 11.77
CA THR A 260 22.81 1.15 12.57
C THR A 260 22.28 0.01 11.71
N PRO A 261 23.07 -1.06 11.51
CA PRO A 261 22.60 -2.26 10.84
C PRO A 261 21.39 -2.86 11.56
N VAL A 262 20.36 -3.21 10.79
CA VAL A 262 19.16 -3.88 11.30
C VAL A 262 19.19 -5.35 10.93
N VAL A 263 19.12 -5.66 9.63
CA VAL A 263 19.11 -7.04 9.13
C VAL A 263 19.75 -7.13 7.75
N LYS A 264 20.23 -8.32 7.42
CA LYS A 264 20.57 -8.72 6.06
C LYS A 264 19.63 -9.82 5.59
N ILE A 265 18.88 -9.53 4.53
CA ILE A 265 17.89 -10.41 3.91
C ILE A 265 18.50 -10.90 2.60
N PRO A 266 18.50 -12.22 2.34
CA PRO A 266 18.94 -12.76 1.06
C PRO A 266 18.16 -12.10 -0.09
N TRP A 267 18.88 -11.54 -1.06
CA TRP A 267 18.29 -10.87 -2.20
C TRP A 267 18.70 -11.58 -3.49
N ASP A 268 17.71 -11.90 -4.32
CA ASP A 268 17.95 -12.51 -5.63
C ASP A 268 18.00 -11.43 -6.71
N ASN A 269 19.20 -11.14 -7.21
CA ASN A 269 19.42 -10.12 -8.24
C ASN A 269 18.85 -10.52 -9.61
N LYS A 270 18.48 -11.79 -9.82
CA LYS A 270 18.00 -12.27 -11.13
C LYS A 270 16.60 -11.77 -11.49
N GLN A 271 15.91 -11.13 -10.56
CA GLN A 271 14.53 -10.72 -10.76
C GLN A 271 14.46 -9.31 -11.37
N ARG A 272 13.82 -9.20 -12.53
CA ARG A 272 14.10 -8.14 -13.51
C ARG A 272 13.43 -6.78 -13.27
N PHE A 273 12.49 -6.62 -12.34
CA PHE A 273 11.66 -5.40 -12.25
C PHE A 273 11.19 -5.04 -10.82
N ASN A 274 12.09 -5.08 -9.84
CA ASN A 274 11.65 -5.26 -8.46
C ASN A 274 12.19 -4.17 -7.53
N TRP A 275 11.42 -3.08 -7.42
CA TRP A 275 11.74 -1.99 -6.51
C TRP A 275 11.47 -2.42 -5.07
N PRO A 276 12.46 -2.34 -4.17
CA PRO A 276 12.23 -2.60 -2.77
C PRO A 276 11.32 -1.51 -2.19
N ASN A 277 10.39 -1.93 -1.35
CA ASN A 277 9.44 -1.09 -0.65
C ASN A 277 9.51 -1.36 0.85
N LEU A 278 9.29 -0.31 1.65
CA LEU A 278 9.12 -0.40 3.09
C LEU A 278 7.78 0.23 3.45
N GLU A 279 6.98 -0.53 4.19
CA GLU A 279 5.67 -0.07 4.62
C GLU A 279 5.36 -0.49 6.05
N ARG A 280 4.27 0.07 6.58
CA ARG A 280 3.71 -0.32 7.86
C ARG A 280 2.29 -0.84 7.63
N GLU A 281 2.06 -2.09 8.00
CA GLU A 281 0.73 -2.70 7.98
C GLU A 281 -0.18 -2.10 9.07
N PRO A 282 -1.51 -2.29 8.98
CA PRO A 282 -2.47 -1.82 9.98
C PRO A 282 -2.13 -2.21 11.43
N GLY A 283 -1.67 -3.43 11.68
CA GLY A 283 -1.20 -3.90 12.99
C GLY A 283 0.16 -3.33 13.43
N GLY A 284 0.73 -2.40 12.68
CA GLY A 284 1.99 -1.71 13.02
C GLY A 284 3.26 -2.46 12.63
N ARG A 285 3.15 -3.67 12.07
CA ARG A 285 4.28 -4.48 11.57
C ARG A 285 4.99 -3.75 10.43
N LEU A 286 6.32 -3.84 10.42
CA LEU A 286 7.15 -3.27 9.38
C LEU A 286 7.38 -4.32 8.31
N ILE A 287 7.02 -4.02 7.08
CA ILE A 287 7.18 -4.95 5.97
C ILE A 287 8.26 -4.42 5.04
N TYR A 288 9.16 -5.31 4.65
CA TYR A 288 10.05 -5.11 3.52
C TYR A 288 9.64 -6.07 2.42
N SER A 289 9.40 -5.54 1.23
CA SER A 289 9.01 -6.32 0.07
C SER A 289 9.80 -5.86 -1.15
N GLY A 290 10.21 -6.79 -1.99
CA GLY A 290 10.57 -6.54 -3.38
C GLY A 290 9.61 -7.34 -4.25
N TYR A 291 9.40 -6.92 -5.50
CA TYR A 291 8.67 -7.77 -6.44
C TYR A 291 9.43 -9.12 -6.58
N GLY A 292 8.75 -10.22 -6.90
CA GLY A 292 9.31 -11.57 -7.09
C GLY A 292 9.90 -12.32 -5.87
N GLY A 293 10.17 -11.66 -4.74
CA GLY A 293 10.49 -12.31 -3.46
C GLY A 293 9.30 -12.30 -2.50
N PRO A 294 9.22 -13.21 -1.53
CA PRO A 294 8.20 -13.09 -0.47
C PRO A 294 8.49 -11.82 0.34
N ALA A 295 7.44 -11.09 0.70
CA ALA A 295 7.56 -10.02 1.68
C ALA A 295 8.08 -10.60 3.01
N VAL A 296 8.79 -9.78 3.77
CA VAL A 296 9.33 -10.16 5.09
C VAL A 296 8.90 -9.15 6.15
N VAL A 297 8.66 -9.65 7.35
CA VAL A 297 8.41 -8.82 8.53
C VAL A 297 9.75 -8.45 9.16
N ILE A 298 9.94 -7.16 9.46
CA ILE A 298 11.17 -6.63 10.05
C ILE A 298 10.93 -6.30 11.52
N ASP A 299 11.72 -6.92 12.39
CA ASP A 299 11.83 -6.54 13.80
C ASP A 299 13.10 -5.72 14.01
N VAL A 300 12.93 -4.39 14.02
CA VAL A 300 14.04 -3.45 14.19
C VAL A 300 14.68 -3.59 15.57
N LYS A 301 13.88 -3.83 16.61
CA LYS A 301 14.37 -3.89 17.99
C LYS A 301 15.25 -5.12 18.20
N ASN A 302 14.79 -6.28 17.73
CA ASN A 302 15.50 -7.54 17.89
C ASN A 302 16.46 -7.85 16.74
N ARG A 303 16.55 -6.99 15.72
CA ARG A 303 17.42 -7.15 14.54
C ARG A 303 17.19 -8.48 13.83
N LYS A 304 15.92 -8.82 13.66
CA LYS A 304 15.47 -10.08 13.04
C LYS A 304 14.51 -9.80 11.91
N TRP A 305 14.41 -10.76 11.01
CA TRP A 305 13.38 -10.79 9.98
C TRP A 305 12.82 -12.20 9.88
N GLU A 306 11.59 -12.29 9.38
CA GLU A 306 10.95 -13.56 9.06
C GLU A 306 10.11 -13.42 7.79
N LYS A 307 9.91 -14.53 7.09
CA LYS A 307 9.02 -14.56 5.91
C LYS A 307 7.61 -14.18 6.35
N ARG A 308 7.01 -13.19 5.67
CA ARG A 308 5.59 -12.87 5.84
C ARG A 308 4.80 -14.07 5.32
N LYS A 309 3.97 -14.64 6.18
CA LYS A 309 3.03 -15.72 5.80
C LYS A 309 1.65 -15.16 5.48
N TRP A 310 1.31 -14.06 6.15
CA TRP A 310 0.00 -13.40 6.13
C TRP A 310 0.20 -11.89 6.10
N ALA A 311 -0.35 -11.25 5.09
CA ALA A 311 -0.56 -9.80 5.03
C ALA A 311 -1.75 -9.43 5.93
N ASP A 312 -1.53 -8.54 6.88
CA ASP A 312 -2.60 -7.97 7.72
C ASP A 312 -3.33 -6.90 6.92
N LEU A 313 -4.61 -7.13 6.65
CA LEU A 313 -5.45 -6.21 5.88
C LEU A 313 -6.24 -5.27 6.79
N GLY A 314 -6.13 -5.39 8.11
CA GLY A 314 -6.91 -4.65 9.10
C GLY A 314 -8.28 -5.27 9.37
N HIS A 315 -8.93 -4.82 10.45
CA HIS A 315 -10.29 -5.23 10.86
C HIS A 315 -10.49 -6.75 11.00
N GLY A 316 -9.43 -7.48 11.37
CA GLY A 316 -9.44 -8.93 11.54
C GLY A 316 -9.32 -9.71 10.23
N PHE A 317 -9.03 -9.07 9.10
CA PHE A 317 -8.80 -9.74 7.83
C PHE A 317 -7.32 -9.96 7.55
N ASP A 318 -7.00 -11.15 7.04
CA ASP A 318 -5.64 -11.51 6.62
C ASP A 318 -5.67 -12.18 5.24
N MET A 319 -4.60 -12.02 4.46
CA MET A 319 -4.41 -12.70 3.18
C MET A 319 -3.07 -13.44 3.16
N SER A 320 -3.05 -14.65 2.61
CA SER A 320 -1.80 -15.42 2.52
C SER A 320 -0.82 -14.77 1.56
N GLU A 321 0.47 -14.96 1.83
CA GLU A 321 1.54 -14.46 0.95
C GLU A 321 1.80 -15.37 -0.25
N ILE A 322 1.56 -16.67 -0.04
CA ILE A 322 1.72 -17.70 -1.04
C ILE A 322 0.34 -17.97 -1.62
N LYS A 323 0.22 -17.81 -2.94
CA LYS A 323 -0.93 -18.30 -3.70
C LYS A 323 -0.80 -19.79 -3.95
N ASP A 324 -1.93 -20.49 -3.99
CA ASP A 324 -2.00 -21.81 -4.61
C ASP A 324 -2.67 -21.70 -5.99
N LYS A 325 -3.15 -22.83 -6.52
CA LYS A 325 -3.82 -22.88 -7.83
C LYS A 325 -5.15 -22.10 -7.88
N ASP A 326 -5.77 -21.84 -6.73
CA ASP A 326 -7.08 -21.19 -6.63
C ASP A 326 -6.94 -19.73 -6.12
N GLY A 327 -5.71 -19.23 -6.00
CA GLY A 327 -5.39 -17.86 -5.61
C GLY A 327 -4.84 -17.73 -4.19
N PHE A 328 -4.95 -16.54 -3.59
CA PHE A 328 -4.54 -16.25 -2.23
C PHE A 328 -5.64 -16.64 -1.25
N LEU A 329 -5.27 -17.26 -0.13
CA LEU A 329 -6.17 -17.64 0.94
C LEU A 329 -6.52 -16.40 1.78
N LEU A 330 -7.82 -16.12 1.93
CA LEU A 330 -8.32 -15.04 2.78
C LEU A 330 -8.92 -15.58 4.07
N ARG A 331 -8.68 -14.86 5.17
CA ARG A 331 -9.22 -15.16 6.48
C ARG A 331 -9.90 -13.95 7.10
N HIS A 332 -10.87 -14.22 7.97
CA HIS A 332 -11.44 -13.25 8.90
C HIS A 332 -11.41 -13.87 10.31
N ASN A 333 -10.72 -13.21 11.24
CA ASN A 333 -10.46 -13.68 12.61
C ASN A 333 -9.92 -15.12 12.63
N GLY A 334 -8.92 -15.40 11.80
CA GLY A 334 -8.27 -16.71 11.70
C GLY A 334 -9.04 -17.78 10.92
N ARG A 335 -10.30 -17.52 10.54
CA ARG A 335 -11.13 -18.47 9.78
C ARG A 335 -11.07 -18.20 8.29
N GLU A 336 -10.87 -19.24 7.48
CA GLU A 336 -10.93 -19.16 6.02
C GLU A 336 -12.32 -18.69 5.55
N ILE A 337 -12.32 -17.66 4.70
CA ILE A 337 -13.53 -17.09 4.07
C ILE A 337 -13.55 -17.24 2.56
N GLY A 338 -12.45 -17.69 1.95
CA GLY A 338 -12.37 -17.99 0.53
C GLY A 338 -10.96 -17.82 -0.03
N ARG A 339 -10.86 -17.99 -1.34
CA ARG A 339 -9.63 -17.82 -2.12
C ARG A 339 -9.89 -16.88 -3.26
N VAL A 340 -8.96 -15.97 -3.52
CA VAL A 340 -9.11 -14.95 -4.57
C VAL A 340 -7.79 -14.63 -5.23
N TRP A 341 -7.86 -14.36 -6.53
CA TRP A 341 -6.75 -13.77 -7.28
C TRP A 341 -6.81 -12.26 -7.12
N SER A 342 -6.25 -11.75 -6.03
CA SER A 342 -6.16 -10.32 -5.74
C SER A 342 -4.86 -10.02 -5.01
N SER A 343 -4.45 -8.77 -5.08
CA SER A 343 -3.32 -8.26 -4.33
C SER A 343 -3.81 -7.67 -2.99
N PRO A 344 -3.06 -7.87 -1.88
CA PRO A 344 -3.31 -7.15 -0.62
C PRO A 344 -3.44 -5.64 -0.81
N TRP A 345 -2.67 -5.06 -1.74
CA TRP A 345 -2.65 -3.63 -2.06
C TRP A 345 -4.00 -3.12 -2.62
N HIS A 346 -4.74 -3.98 -3.30
CA HIS A 346 -6.01 -3.66 -3.94
C HIS A 346 -7.22 -4.05 -3.07
N THR A 347 -6.96 -4.43 -1.82
CA THR A 347 -7.98 -4.79 -0.86
C THR A 347 -8.28 -3.61 0.07
N LYS A 348 -9.55 -3.44 0.44
CA LYS A 348 -10.02 -2.41 1.38
C LYS A 348 -10.90 -3.08 2.43
N THR A 349 -10.61 -2.88 3.70
CA THR A 349 -11.35 -3.47 4.81
C THR A 349 -12.04 -2.41 5.66
N THR A 350 -13.14 -2.79 6.28
CA THR A 350 -13.75 -2.07 7.40
C THR A 350 -14.36 -3.11 8.35
N ASP A 351 -14.93 -2.68 9.47
CA ASP A 351 -15.49 -3.57 10.49
C ASP A 351 -16.49 -4.57 9.87
N GLY A 352 -16.08 -5.85 9.78
CA GLY A 352 -16.92 -6.93 9.26
C GLY A 352 -17.06 -6.99 7.73
N TYR A 353 -16.30 -6.21 6.96
CA TYR A 353 -16.31 -6.28 5.49
C TYR A 353 -14.91 -6.23 4.89
N VAL A 354 -14.71 -6.97 3.80
CA VAL A 354 -13.55 -6.85 2.92
C VAL A 354 -14.03 -6.71 1.48
N ALA A 355 -13.51 -5.70 0.79
CA ALA A 355 -13.72 -5.46 -0.63
C ALA A 355 -12.39 -5.62 -1.38
N LEU A 356 -12.40 -6.29 -2.53
CA LEU A 356 -11.20 -6.55 -3.31
C LEU A 356 -11.47 -6.51 -4.81
N GLU A 357 -10.42 -6.18 -5.55
CA GLU A 357 -10.34 -6.27 -7.00
C GLU A 357 -9.87 -7.68 -7.37
N ALA A 358 -10.80 -8.52 -7.86
CA ALA A 358 -10.50 -9.88 -8.28
C ALA A 358 -10.11 -9.94 -9.76
N TRP A 359 -9.06 -10.68 -10.04
CA TRP A 359 -8.63 -11.06 -11.39
C TRP A 359 -9.17 -12.44 -11.74
N ARG A 360 -9.31 -12.72 -13.04
CA ARG A 360 -9.49 -14.07 -13.53
C ARG A 360 -8.12 -14.71 -13.75
N ASP A 361 -8.04 -16.02 -13.52
CA ASP A 361 -6.81 -16.83 -13.46
C ASP A 361 -5.93 -16.74 -14.71
N ASP A 362 -6.45 -16.21 -15.82
CA ASP A 362 -5.80 -16.12 -17.13
C ASP A 362 -5.21 -14.74 -17.48
N PHE A 363 -5.43 -13.71 -16.67
CA PHE A 363 -5.12 -12.32 -17.06
C PHE A 363 -3.92 -11.74 -16.30
N PHE A 364 -2.75 -11.68 -16.95
CA PHE A 364 -1.55 -10.99 -16.42
C PHE A 364 -1.40 -9.55 -16.95
N VAL A 365 -2.32 -9.06 -17.81
CA VAL A 365 -2.14 -7.78 -18.52
C VAL A 365 -3.46 -6.99 -18.59
N GLY A 366 -3.78 -6.22 -17.54
CA GLY A 366 -4.58 -5.00 -17.67
C GLY A 366 -6.06 -5.05 -17.27
N GLY A 367 -6.33 -5.08 -15.95
CA GLY A 367 -7.63 -4.70 -15.37
C GLY A 367 -8.14 -5.65 -14.30
N SER A 368 -8.72 -5.10 -13.22
CA SER A 368 -9.60 -5.89 -12.35
C SER A 368 -10.82 -6.31 -13.17
N GLN A 369 -11.24 -7.58 -13.09
CA GLN A 369 -12.41 -8.03 -13.88
C GLN A 369 -13.68 -7.97 -13.06
N GLU A 370 -13.57 -8.13 -11.74
CA GLU A 370 -14.72 -8.10 -10.84
C GLU A 370 -14.31 -7.47 -9.51
N GLN A 371 -15.21 -6.71 -8.92
CA GLN A 371 -15.06 -6.25 -7.54
C GLN A 371 -15.95 -7.10 -6.65
N ARG A 372 -15.38 -7.67 -5.60
CA ARG A 372 -16.07 -8.60 -4.69
C ARG A 372 -16.04 -8.06 -3.28
N VAL A 373 -17.13 -8.30 -2.55
CA VAL A 373 -17.28 -7.94 -1.14
C VAL A 373 -17.69 -9.16 -0.34
N TRP A 374 -16.95 -9.45 0.71
CA TRP A 374 -17.37 -10.41 1.73
C TRP A 374 -17.92 -9.67 2.94
N SER A 375 -18.98 -10.20 3.55
CA SER A 375 -19.58 -9.66 4.76
C SER A 375 -19.61 -10.69 5.89
N ALA A 376 -19.18 -10.28 7.09
CA ALA A 376 -19.26 -11.06 8.30
C ALA A 376 -20.70 -11.31 8.78
N ALA A 377 -21.63 -10.40 8.46
CA ALA A 377 -23.03 -10.52 8.85
C ALA A 377 -23.74 -11.66 8.10
N THR A 378 -23.41 -11.88 6.83
CA THR A 378 -24.01 -12.94 5.99
C THR A 378 -23.09 -14.16 5.84
N GLY A 379 -21.79 -14.01 6.08
CA GLY A 379 -20.78 -15.03 5.83
C GLY A 379 -20.57 -15.33 4.34
N ARG A 380 -20.96 -14.41 3.44
CA ARG A 380 -21.01 -14.64 1.99
C ARG A 380 -20.28 -13.57 1.20
N TRP A 381 -19.78 -13.97 0.03
CA TRP A 381 -19.29 -13.08 -1.02
C TRP A 381 -20.44 -12.55 -1.87
N SER A 382 -20.34 -11.30 -2.29
CA SER A 382 -21.18 -10.64 -3.30
C SER A 382 -20.28 -10.03 -4.38
N THR A 383 -20.67 -10.14 -5.65
CA THR A 383 -19.97 -9.49 -6.77
C THR A 383 -20.72 -8.23 -7.18
N LEU A 384 -20.02 -7.10 -7.26
CA LEU A 384 -20.58 -5.84 -7.74
C LEU A 384 -20.87 -5.95 -9.24
N GLN A 385 -22.08 -5.60 -9.64
CA GLN A 385 -22.50 -5.60 -11.04
C GLN A 385 -22.13 -4.26 -11.68
N MET A 386 -21.02 -4.23 -12.41
CA MET A 386 -20.51 -3.05 -13.11
C MET A 386 -20.09 -3.42 -14.53
N LYS A 387 -20.25 -2.48 -15.46
CA LYS A 387 -19.88 -2.65 -16.87
C LYS A 387 -18.37 -2.68 -17.07
N SER A 388 -17.64 -1.83 -16.37
CA SER A 388 -16.18 -1.74 -16.46
C SER A 388 -15.60 -1.30 -15.12
N PRO A 389 -15.34 -2.26 -14.19
CA PRO A 389 -14.67 -1.95 -12.93
C PRO A 389 -13.27 -1.40 -13.16
N GLU A 390 -12.94 -0.33 -12.44
CA GLU A 390 -11.57 0.20 -12.40
C GLU A 390 -10.93 -0.16 -11.06
N CYS A 391 -11.26 0.57 -9.99
CA CYS A 391 -10.64 0.42 -8.68
C CYS A 391 -11.62 0.59 -7.51
N ILE A 392 -11.19 0.16 -6.32
CA ILE A 392 -11.89 0.41 -5.06
C ILE A 392 -11.22 1.58 -4.32
N ILE A 393 -11.98 2.64 -4.04
CA ILE A 393 -11.47 3.82 -3.32
C ILE A 393 -11.39 3.50 -1.82
N GLY A 394 -12.49 3.04 -1.22
CA GLY A 394 -12.54 2.77 0.21
C GLY A 394 -13.97 2.69 0.77
N TRP A 395 -14.05 2.62 2.10
CA TRP A 395 -15.31 2.49 2.85
C TRP A 395 -15.74 3.82 3.48
N THR A 396 -17.05 4.02 3.61
CA THR A 396 -17.68 5.12 4.35
C THR A 396 -18.73 4.59 5.33
N LYS A 397 -18.96 5.31 6.43
CA LYS A 397 -19.96 5.01 7.46
C LYS A 397 -21.11 6.02 7.35
#